data_AF-A0A2D0N3W0-F1
#
_entry.id   AF-A0A2D0N3W0-F1
#
_cell.length_a   1.000
_cell.length_b   1.000
_cell.length_c   1.000
_cell.angle_alpha   90.00
_cell.angle_beta   90.00
_cell.angle_gamma   90.00
#
_symmetry.space_group_name_H-M   'P 1'
#
loop_
_entity.id
_entity.type
_entity.pdbx_description
1 polymer ?
#
loop_
_entity_poly.entity_id
_entity_poly.type
_entity_poly.pdbx_seq_one_letter_code
_entity_poly.pdbx_strand_id
1 'polypeptide(L)'
;MGNKSTGPAADAIPSSIITALSMLLTKRLFNRIRQINWNMILLELFIVFVGVYLAFLLGNYQEKKRIASEAEKIYTSLKVELEGIRFNFPQRAAYQRSRNVEWDSLWDQGGYAPLYQWRYIQPQYDFTTIEYALKAQGSTIVNFELYESLTELYQGIKRLEHQELLLTDIGMEYRNVPADSNMPTDELAIRNADNRLLFYKFIDLSKLRAEVLGELVTHANNSLQIIDNRLGKDDRRRIEMDLIRENLPRLIAGRDLPEAMIKKQIEQQFPSLRERDIRQLMEELPGDK
;
A
#
# COMPACT_ATOMS: atom_id res chain seq x y z
N MET A 1 -18.42 101.21 -31.75
CA MET A 1 -17.31 100.24 -31.82
C MET A 1 -17.66 99.05 -30.95
N GLY A 2 -17.48 97.83 -31.44
CA GLY A 2 -17.67 96.60 -30.65
C GLY A 2 -18.72 95.67 -31.26
N ASN A 3 -18.27 94.53 -31.77
CA ASN A 3 -18.92 93.65 -32.74
C ASN A 3 -19.06 92.22 -32.15
N LYS A 4 -20.13 91.50 -32.53
CA LYS A 4 -20.33 90.03 -32.45
C LYS A 4 -20.40 89.41 -31.04
N SER A 5 -21.13 88.32 -30.77
CA SER A 5 -21.45 87.18 -31.63
C SER A 5 -22.80 86.53 -31.31
N THR A 6 -23.47 86.14 -32.40
CA THR A 6 -24.56 85.17 -32.50
C THR A 6 -24.13 83.77 -32.05
N GLY A 7 -24.90 83.15 -31.16
CA GLY A 7 -24.99 81.69 -31.02
C GLY A 7 -26.44 81.28 -31.24
N PRO A 8 -26.75 80.28 -32.08
CA PRO A 8 -28.12 79.81 -32.22
C PRO A 8 -28.53 79.17 -30.89
N ALA A 9 -29.62 79.66 -30.30
CA ALA A 9 -30.30 78.96 -29.21
C ALA A 9 -30.67 77.58 -29.75
N ALA A 10 -30.01 76.54 -29.22
CA ALA A 10 -30.43 75.18 -29.47
C ALA A 10 -31.85 75.06 -28.94
N ASP A 11 -32.82 74.92 -29.84
CA ASP A 11 -34.22 74.67 -29.52
C ASP A 11 -34.26 73.46 -28.59
N ALA A 12 -34.49 73.74 -27.31
CA ALA A 12 -34.64 72.72 -26.29
C ALA A 12 -35.86 71.89 -26.67
N ILE A 13 -35.63 70.64 -27.08
CA ILE A 13 -36.70 69.67 -27.33
C ILE A 13 -37.60 69.68 -26.08
N PRO A 14 -38.90 70.02 -26.23
CA PRO A 14 -39.81 70.14 -25.09
C PRO A 14 -39.74 68.88 -24.23
N SER A 15 -39.64 69.04 -22.91
CA SER A 15 -39.53 67.91 -21.97
C SER A 15 -40.68 66.89 -22.12
N SER A 16 -41.83 67.34 -22.63
CA SER A 16 -43.01 66.54 -22.99
C SER A 16 -42.75 65.56 -24.14
N ILE A 17 -41.88 65.89 -25.10
CA ILE A 17 -41.50 65.02 -26.23
C ILE A 17 -40.52 63.94 -25.75
N ILE A 18 -39.57 64.29 -24.88
CA ILE A 18 -38.62 63.34 -24.28
C ILE A 18 -39.35 62.36 -23.36
N THR A 19 -40.30 62.83 -22.55
CA THR A 19 -41.13 61.95 -21.71
C THR A 19 -42.05 61.07 -22.55
N ALA A 20 -42.68 61.60 -23.61
CA ALA A 20 -43.49 60.80 -24.51
C ALA A 20 -42.69 59.71 -25.24
N LEU A 21 -41.48 60.03 -25.73
CA LEU A 21 -40.56 59.06 -26.34
C LEU A 21 -40.09 58.01 -25.33
N SER A 22 -39.78 58.41 -24.10
CA SER A 22 -39.39 57.48 -23.03
C SER A 22 -40.55 56.54 -22.64
N MET A 23 -41.79 57.02 -22.62
CA MET A 23 -43.00 56.21 -22.39
C MET A 23 -43.31 55.28 -23.55
N LEU A 24 -43.06 55.70 -24.80
CA LEU A 24 -43.27 54.89 -25.99
C LEU A 24 -42.21 53.79 -26.13
N LEU A 25 -40.95 54.10 -25.79
CA LEU A 25 -39.85 53.13 -25.71
C LEU A 25 -40.08 52.12 -24.59
N THR A 26 -40.44 52.58 -23.39
CA THR A 26 -40.76 51.67 -22.27
C THR A 26 -42.00 50.83 -22.57
N LYS A 27 -43.08 51.38 -23.14
CA LYS A 27 -44.25 50.57 -23.58
C LYS A 27 -43.91 49.58 -24.68
N ARG A 28 -43.08 49.93 -25.67
CA ARG A 28 -42.67 48.99 -26.73
C ARG A 28 -41.75 47.89 -26.21
N LEU A 29 -40.83 48.20 -25.30
CA LEU A 29 -40.00 47.21 -24.60
C LEU A 29 -40.86 46.29 -23.71
N PHE A 30 -41.79 46.85 -22.95
CA PHE A 30 -42.69 46.08 -22.07
C PHE A 30 -43.65 45.19 -22.86
N ASN A 31 -44.18 45.65 -23.99
CA ASN A 31 -45.03 44.82 -24.87
C ASN A 31 -44.23 43.73 -25.60
N ARG A 32 -42.94 43.95 -25.92
CA ARG A 32 -42.05 42.88 -26.43
C ARG A 32 -41.73 41.84 -25.35
N ILE A 33 -41.52 42.26 -24.11
CA ILE A 33 -41.31 41.36 -22.96
C ILE A 33 -42.60 40.60 -22.62
N ARG A 34 -43.78 41.19 -22.84
CA ARG A 34 -45.09 40.55 -22.60
C ARG A 34 -45.45 39.47 -23.64
N GLN A 35 -44.79 39.46 -24.81
CA GLN A 35 -44.89 38.39 -25.81
C GLN A 35 -43.91 37.24 -25.59
N ILE A 36 -43.07 37.33 -24.55
CA ILE A 36 -42.22 36.21 -24.15
C ILE A 36 -43.13 35.14 -23.56
N ASN A 37 -43.13 33.96 -24.19
CA ASN A 37 -43.79 32.78 -23.66
C ASN A 37 -43.03 32.34 -22.41
N TRP A 38 -43.41 32.88 -21.25
CA TRP A 38 -42.83 32.53 -19.95
C TRP A 38 -42.85 31.01 -19.69
N ASN A 39 -43.85 30.31 -20.21
CA ASN A 39 -43.93 28.86 -20.18
C ASN A 39 -42.75 28.19 -20.92
N MET A 40 -42.27 28.79 -22.01
CA MET A 40 -41.13 28.27 -22.78
C MET A 40 -39.81 28.51 -22.05
N ILE A 41 -39.62 29.70 -21.45
CA ILE A 41 -38.43 29.99 -20.63
C ILE A 41 -38.37 29.11 -19.39
N LEU A 42 -39.50 28.89 -18.69
CA LEU A 42 -39.56 28.00 -17.54
C LEU A 42 -39.25 26.54 -17.93
N LEU A 43 -39.73 26.09 -19.10
CA LEU A 43 -39.41 24.78 -19.64
C LEU A 43 -37.91 24.65 -19.95
N GLU A 44 -37.31 25.63 -20.61
CA GLU A 44 -35.86 25.65 -20.90
C GLU A 44 -35.04 25.63 -19.60
N LEU A 45 -35.40 26.46 -18.62
CA LEU A 45 -34.75 26.48 -17.31
C LEU A 45 -34.88 25.13 -16.59
N PHE A 46 -36.06 24.51 -16.65
CA PHE A 46 -36.30 23.18 -16.07
C PHE A 46 -35.45 22.11 -16.76
N ILE A 47 -35.36 22.12 -18.10
CA ILE A 47 -34.51 21.19 -18.85
C ILE A 47 -33.04 21.37 -18.48
N VAL A 48 -32.54 22.61 -18.41
CA VAL A 48 -31.17 22.91 -17.98
C VAL A 48 -30.93 22.41 -16.56
N PHE A 49 -31.86 22.65 -15.63
CA PHE A 49 -31.76 22.18 -14.26
C PHE A 49 -31.71 20.65 -14.16
N VAL A 50 -32.61 19.95 -14.87
CA VAL A 50 -32.62 18.49 -14.94
C VAL A 50 -31.33 17.96 -15.57
N GLY A 51 -30.81 18.62 -16.62
CA GLY A 51 -29.56 18.26 -17.27
C GLY A 51 -28.35 18.37 -16.32
N VAL A 52 -28.22 19.49 -15.60
CA VAL A 52 -27.15 19.69 -14.61
C VAL A 52 -27.27 18.69 -13.45
N TYR A 53 -28.50 18.46 -12.96
CA TYR A 53 -28.74 17.50 -11.88
C TYR A 53 -28.40 16.06 -12.28
N LEU A 54 -28.82 15.63 -13.49
CA LEU A 54 -28.48 14.31 -14.02
C LEU A 54 -26.97 14.18 -14.27
N ALA A 55 -26.31 15.22 -14.79
CA ALA A 55 -24.86 15.22 -14.98
C ALA A 55 -24.12 15.06 -13.64
N PHE A 56 -24.55 15.76 -12.59
CA PHE A 56 -23.99 15.63 -11.25
C PHE A 56 -24.23 14.23 -10.65
N LEU A 57 -25.44 13.68 -10.79
CA LEU A 57 -25.75 12.31 -10.35
C LEU A 57 -24.90 11.25 -11.05
N LEU A 58 -24.78 11.34 -12.38
CA LEU A 58 -23.99 10.42 -13.18
C LEU A 58 -22.50 10.54 -12.85
N GLY A 59 -21.99 11.77 -12.70
CA GLY A 59 -20.62 12.04 -12.28
C GLY A 59 -20.31 11.39 -10.93
N ASN A 60 -21.14 11.65 -9.92
CA ASN A 60 -20.98 11.06 -8.59
C ASN A 60 -21.07 9.53 -8.61
N TYR A 61 -21.95 8.95 -9.44
CA TYR A 61 -22.08 7.51 -9.58
C TYR A 61 -20.83 6.87 -10.21
N GLN A 62 -20.30 7.47 -11.28
CA GLN A 62 -19.07 7.01 -11.93
C GLN A 62 -17.87 7.14 -10.99
N GLU A 63 -17.77 8.23 -10.24
CA GLU A 63 -16.71 8.45 -9.26
C GLU A 63 -16.76 7.39 -8.14
N LYS A 64 -17.94 7.13 -7.56
CA LYS A 64 -18.12 6.06 -6.56
C LYS A 64 -17.70 4.69 -7.09
N LYS A 65 -18.08 4.37 -8.34
CA LYS A 65 -17.69 3.10 -8.98
C LYS A 65 -16.17 3.01 -9.18
N ARG A 66 -15.53 4.12 -9.59
CA ARG A 66 -14.07 4.19 -9.75
C ARG A 66 -13.36 3.97 -8.42
N ILE A 67 -13.78 4.67 -7.37
CA ILE A 67 -13.23 4.54 -6.02
C ILE A 67 -13.40 3.11 -5.50
N ALA A 68 -14.56 2.48 -5.68
CA ALA A 68 -14.81 1.11 -5.25
C ALA A 68 -13.88 0.10 -5.97
N SER A 69 -13.70 0.25 -7.29
CA SER A 69 -12.79 -0.61 -8.06
C SER A 69 -11.32 -0.41 -7.66
N GLU A 70 -10.93 0.82 -7.37
CA GLU A 70 -9.58 1.13 -6.89
C GLU A 70 -9.35 0.57 -5.48
N ALA A 71 -10.34 0.69 -4.60
CA ALA A 71 -10.31 0.08 -3.26
C ALA A 71 -10.19 -1.44 -3.31
N GLU A 72 -10.97 -2.11 -4.17
CA GLU A 72 -10.88 -3.55 -4.33
C GLU A 72 -9.47 -4.00 -4.77
N LYS A 73 -8.86 -3.27 -5.72
CA LYS A 73 -7.49 -3.55 -6.17
C LYS A 73 -6.48 -3.39 -5.02
N ILE A 74 -6.55 -2.27 -4.30
CA ILE A 74 -5.63 -2.00 -3.18
C ILE A 74 -5.78 -3.07 -2.09
N TYR A 75 -6.99 -3.39 -1.66
CA TYR A 75 -7.21 -4.41 -0.63
C TYR A 75 -6.79 -5.80 -1.09
N THR A 76 -7.01 -6.14 -2.36
CA THR A 76 -6.56 -7.41 -2.93
C THR A 76 -5.03 -7.49 -2.91
N SER A 77 -4.34 -6.48 -3.45
CA SER A 77 -2.89 -6.44 -3.47
C SER A 77 -2.28 -6.42 -2.06
N LEU A 78 -2.87 -5.66 -1.13
CA LEU A 78 -2.43 -5.65 0.27
C LEU A 78 -2.59 -7.01 0.91
N LYS A 79 -3.74 -7.67 0.68
CA LYS A 79 -3.96 -9.03 1.20
C LYS A 79 -2.88 -9.98 0.69
N VAL A 80 -2.53 -9.92 -0.60
CA VAL A 80 -1.46 -10.75 -1.17
C VAL A 80 -0.12 -10.53 -0.47
N GLU A 81 0.27 -9.27 -0.34
CA GLU A 81 1.56 -8.88 0.25
C GLU A 81 1.66 -9.28 1.73
N LEU A 82 0.60 -9.03 2.51
CA LEU A 82 0.53 -9.36 3.93
C LEU A 82 0.49 -10.88 4.19
N GLU A 83 -0.21 -11.62 3.34
CA GLU A 83 -0.19 -13.09 3.37
C GLU A 83 1.22 -13.61 3.07
N GLY A 84 1.92 -13.01 2.11
CA GLY A 84 3.34 -13.29 1.85
C GLY A 84 4.23 -13.11 3.09
N ILE A 85 4.03 -12.05 3.88
CA ILE A 85 4.72 -11.84 5.16
C ILE A 85 4.35 -12.96 6.14
N ARG A 86 3.06 -13.24 6.31
CA ARG A 86 2.55 -14.27 7.22
C ARG A 86 3.12 -15.67 6.92
N PHE A 87 3.39 -16.00 5.65
CA PHE A 87 3.98 -17.28 5.26
C PHE A 87 5.48 -17.36 5.44
N ASN A 88 6.19 -16.34 4.99
CA ASN A 88 7.63 -16.41 4.83
C ASN A 88 8.37 -16.06 6.12
N PHE A 89 7.88 -15.08 6.88
CA PHE A 89 8.61 -14.54 8.01
C PHE A 89 8.72 -15.51 9.19
N PRO A 90 7.70 -16.34 9.52
CA PRO A 90 7.85 -17.34 10.57
C PRO A 90 8.95 -18.35 10.28
N GLN A 91 9.08 -18.80 9.02
CA GLN A 91 10.12 -19.74 8.61
C GLN A 91 11.51 -19.09 8.71
N ARG A 92 11.65 -17.85 8.25
CA ARG A 92 12.89 -17.07 8.37
C ARG A 92 13.26 -16.82 9.84
N ALA A 93 12.28 -16.51 10.69
CA ALA A 93 12.49 -16.31 12.12
C ALA A 93 12.91 -17.61 12.81
N ALA A 94 12.26 -18.74 12.52
CA ALA A 94 12.62 -20.04 13.06
C ALA A 94 14.04 -20.46 12.66
N TYR A 95 14.40 -20.29 11.38
CA TYR A 95 15.76 -20.50 10.91
C TYR A 95 16.76 -19.59 11.64
N GLN A 96 16.47 -18.30 11.77
CA GLN A 96 17.37 -17.38 12.49
C GLN A 96 17.54 -17.78 13.96
N ARG A 97 16.47 -18.19 14.64
CA ARG A 97 16.54 -18.68 16.03
C ARG A 97 17.38 -19.94 16.15
N SER A 98 17.26 -20.90 15.23
CA SER A 98 18.10 -22.11 15.28
C SER A 98 19.57 -21.77 15.12
N ARG A 99 19.91 -20.83 14.22
CA ARG A 99 21.28 -20.34 14.05
C ARG A 99 21.79 -19.60 15.30
N ASN A 100 20.94 -18.81 15.95
CA ASN A 100 21.30 -18.13 17.19
C ASN A 100 21.67 -19.11 18.30
N VAL A 101 20.95 -20.24 18.43
CA VAL A 101 21.29 -21.28 19.41
C VAL A 101 22.67 -21.89 19.12
N GLU A 102 22.97 -22.17 17.85
CA GLU A 102 24.31 -22.65 17.44
C GLU A 102 25.40 -21.61 17.76
N TRP A 103 25.13 -20.33 17.51
CA TRP A 103 26.09 -19.25 17.76
C TRP A 103 26.31 -18.94 19.23
N ASP A 104 25.26 -19.00 20.06
CA ASP A 104 25.38 -18.88 21.50
C ASP A 104 26.28 -20.01 22.06
N SER A 105 26.07 -21.25 21.60
CA SER A 105 26.93 -22.38 21.98
C SER A 105 28.39 -22.19 21.55
N LEU A 106 28.64 -21.66 20.35
CA LEU A 106 30.00 -21.34 19.88
C LEU A 106 30.63 -20.22 20.70
N TRP A 107 29.85 -19.19 21.06
CA TRP A 107 30.31 -18.08 21.89
C TRP A 107 30.71 -18.54 23.30
N ASP A 108 29.90 -19.41 23.92
CA ASP A 108 30.17 -19.98 25.25
C ASP A 108 31.45 -20.83 25.28
N GLN A 109 31.79 -21.47 24.16
CA GLN A 109 33.04 -22.21 23.98
C GLN A 109 34.24 -21.30 23.67
N GLY A 110 34.05 -19.98 23.63
CA GLY A 110 35.09 -19.00 23.30
C GLY A 110 35.41 -18.87 21.81
N GLY A 111 34.61 -19.50 20.95
CA GLY A 111 34.77 -19.47 19.49
C GLY A 111 33.98 -18.36 18.81
N TYR A 112 34.12 -18.29 17.48
CA TYR A 112 33.31 -17.44 16.62
C TYR A 112 33.04 -18.09 15.26
N ALA A 113 31.90 -17.77 14.65
CA ALA A 113 31.52 -18.29 13.34
C ALA A 113 32.15 -17.47 12.18
N PRO A 114 32.35 -18.08 11.00
CA PRO A 114 32.76 -17.34 9.80
C PRO A 114 31.61 -16.47 9.27
N LEU A 115 31.62 -15.17 9.58
CA LEU A 115 30.53 -14.25 9.26
C LEU A 115 30.52 -13.74 7.81
N TYR A 116 31.65 -13.84 7.10
CA TYR A 116 31.78 -13.32 5.73
C TYR A 116 30.80 -13.93 4.71
N GLN A 117 30.20 -15.07 5.05
CA GLN A 117 29.19 -15.77 4.25
C GLN A 117 27.75 -15.26 4.51
N TRP A 118 27.54 -14.48 5.58
CA TRP A 118 26.23 -13.99 5.98
C TRP A 118 26.00 -12.61 5.39
N ARG A 119 25.23 -12.55 4.31
CA ARG A 119 24.91 -11.31 3.60
C ARG A 119 23.44 -11.25 3.26
N TYR A 120 22.88 -10.06 3.38
CA TYR A 120 21.48 -9.78 3.12
C TYR A 120 21.39 -8.78 1.95
N ILE A 121 21.08 -9.27 0.75
CA ILE A 121 21.14 -8.49 -0.50
C ILE A 121 19.89 -7.60 -0.63
N GLN A 122 20.07 -6.28 -0.72
CA GLN A 122 18.98 -5.31 -0.83
C GLN A 122 18.58 -5.01 -2.29
N PRO A 123 17.28 -4.73 -2.57
CA PRO A 123 16.13 -4.81 -1.66
C PRO A 123 15.66 -6.25 -1.43
N GLN A 124 15.31 -6.60 -0.19
CA GLN A 124 14.91 -7.97 0.18
C GLN A 124 13.42 -8.23 0.22
N TYR A 125 12.63 -7.19 0.43
CA TYR A 125 11.20 -7.27 0.64
C TYR A 125 10.50 -6.41 -0.39
N ASP A 126 9.49 -6.97 -1.05
CA ASP A 126 8.56 -6.18 -1.85
C ASP A 126 7.42 -5.74 -0.94
N PHE A 127 7.39 -4.44 -0.63
CA PHE A 127 6.32 -3.80 0.14
C PHE A 127 5.73 -2.60 -0.62
N THR A 128 5.77 -2.66 -1.95
CA THR A 128 5.34 -1.56 -2.82
C THR A 128 3.85 -1.27 -2.67
N THR A 129 3.02 -2.28 -2.38
CA THR A 129 1.59 -2.06 -2.15
C THR A 129 1.34 -1.37 -0.82
N ILE A 130 2.05 -1.76 0.25
CA ILE A 130 1.98 -1.05 1.54
C ILE A 130 2.36 0.43 1.34
N GLU A 131 3.44 0.73 0.61
CA GLU A 131 3.82 2.13 0.33
C GLU A 131 2.75 2.89 -0.47
N TYR A 132 2.18 2.24 -1.48
CA TYR A 132 1.12 2.83 -2.29
C TYR A 132 -0.12 3.15 -1.43
N ALA A 133 -0.53 2.21 -0.58
CA ALA A 133 -1.66 2.38 0.32
C ALA A 133 -1.43 3.52 1.34
N LEU A 134 -0.20 3.64 1.88
CA LEU A 134 0.16 4.75 2.78
C LEU A 134 0.19 6.10 2.05
N LYS A 135 0.62 6.14 0.78
CA LYS A 135 0.59 7.36 -0.04
C LYS A 135 -0.84 7.78 -0.43
N ALA A 136 -1.79 6.86 -0.39
CA ALA A 136 -3.22 7.13 -0.60
C ALA A 136 -3.91 7.76 0.64
N GLN A 137 -3.14 8.28 1.61
CA GLN A 137 -3.62 8.95 2.82
C GLN A 137 -4.62 10.07 2.49
N GLY A 138 -5.78 10.06 3.16
CA GLY A 138 -6.86 11.03 2.91
C GLY A 138 -7.81 10.65 1.78
N SER A 139 -7.56 9.55 1.06
CA SER A 139 -8.57 8.93 0.20
C SER A 139 -9.63 8.22 1.03
N THR A 140 -10.86 8.10 0.51
CA THR A 140 -11.92 7.28 1.10
C THR A 140 -11.61 5.77 1.07
N ILE A 141 -10.45 5.38 0.56
CA ILE A 141 -10.06 3.99 0.29
C ILE A 141 -9.35 3.38 1.50
N VAL A 142 -8.41 4.09 2.12
CA VAL A 142 -7.70 3.59 3.32
C VAL A 142 -8.24 4.32 4.54
N ASN A 143 -8.97 3.60 5.41
CA ASN A 143 -9.44 4.18 6.66
C ASN A 143 -8.29 4.38 7.66
N PHE A 144 -8.54 5.18 8.68
CA PHE A 144 -7.55 5.51 9.71
C PHE A 144 -6.93 4.26 10.37
N GLU A 145 -7.77 3.29 10.73
CA GLU A 145 -7.33 2.03 11.37
C GLU A 145 -6.38 1.21 10.49
N LEU A 146 -6.71 1.04 9.19
CA LEU A 146 -5.82 0.34 8.26
C LEU A 146 -4.54 1.14 8.03
N TYR A 147 -4.64 2.47 7.92
CA TYR A 147 -3.47 3.34 7.76
C TYR A 147 -2.50 3.20 8.95
N GLU A 148 -3.00 3.23 10.18
CA GLU A 148 -2.20 3.05 11.39
C GLU A 148 -1.52 1.68 11.40
N SER A 149 -2.29 0.61 11.15
CA SER A 149 -1.79 -0.76 11.09
C SER A 149 -0.70 -0.95 10.01
N LEU A 150 -0.91 -0.41 8.81
CA LEU A 150 0.07 -0.45 7.73
C LEU A 150 1.32 0.40 8.03
N THR A 151 1.17 1.49 8.79
CA THR A 151 2.29 2.35 9.18
C THR A 151 3.23 1.61 10.14
N GLU A 152 2.67 0.92 11.15
CA GLU A 152 3.45 0.08 12.05
C GLU A 152 4.22 -1.01 11.30
N LEU A 153 3.52 -1.69 10.38
CA LEU A 153 4.12 -2.72 9.55
C LEU A 153 5.25 -2.16 8.68
N TYR A 154 5.02 -1.04 8.01
CA TYR A 154 6.03 -0.38 7.18
C TYR A 154 7.28 0.02 7.98
N GLN A 155 7.08 0.63 9.15
CA GLN A 155 8.19 0.99 10.04
C GLN A 155 8.96 -0.25 10.51
N GLY A 156 8.25 -1.32 10.83
CA GLY A 156 8.88 -2.59 11.20
C GLY A 156 9.69 -3.20 10.06
N ILE A 157 9.21 -3.15 8.81
CA ILE A 157 9.95 -3.61 7.63
C ILE A 157 11.20 -2.77 7.44
N LYS A 158 11.11 -1.44 7.54
CA LYS A 158 12.26 -0.54 7.45
C LYS A 158 13.31 -0.81 8.54
N ARG A 159 12.86 -1.10 9.76
CA ARG A 159 13.73 -1.50 10.86
C ARG A 159 14.44 -2.83 10.57
N LEU A 160 13.71 -3.80 10.01
CA LEU A 160 14.29 -5.08 9.59
C LEU A 160 15.34 -4.91 8.48
N GLU A 161 15.04 -4.12 7.44
CA GLU A 161 15.99 -3.81 6.37
C GLU A 161 17.26 -3.17 6.91
N HIS A 162 17.12 -2.22 7.84
CA HIS A 162 18.25 -1.57 8.48
C HIS A 162 19.09 -2.54 9.32
N GLN A 163 18.46 -3.42 10.10
CA GLN A 163 19.16 -4.45 10.89
C GLN A 163 19.96 -5.40 9.99
N GLU A 164 19.38 -5.81 8.85
CA GLU A 164 20.03 -6.71 7.90
C GLU A 164 21.19 -6.04 7.15
N LEU A 165 21.10 -4.73 6.92
CA LEU A 165 22.22 -3.93 6.44
C LEU A 165 23.37 -3.95 7.45
N LEU A 166 23.10 -3.68 8.72
CA LEU A 166 24.12 -3.72 9.77
C LEU A 166 24.76 -5.11 9.93
N LEU A 167 23.96 -6.18 9.83
CA LEU A 167 24.48 -7.56 9.83
C LEU A 167 25.43 -7.80 8.64
N THR A 168 25.06 -7.29 7.47
CA THR A 168 25.90 -7.40 6.26
C THR A 168 27.20 -6.62 6.43
N ASP A 169 27.14 -5.41 6.98
CA ASP A 169 28.32 -4.57 7.23
C ASP A 169 29.30 -5.27 8.19
N ILE A 170 28.79 -5.84 9.30
CA ILE A 170 29.60 -6.64 10.22
C ILE A 170 30.20 -7.87 9.53
N GLY A 171 29.43 -8.54 8.68
CA GLY A 171 29.92 -9.67 7.88
C GLY A 171 31.04 -9.27 6.92
N MET A 172 31.01 -8.05 6.38
CA MET A 172 32.01 -7.50 5.48
C MET A 172 33.28 -7.03 6.21
N GLU A 173 33.16 -6.61 7.47
CA GLU A 173 34.31 -6.26 8.32
C GLU A 173 35.09 -7.49 8.81
N TYR A 174 34.50 -8.68 8.74
CA TYR A 174 35.12 -9.93 9.20
C TYR A 174 36.44 -10.22 8.47
N ARG A 175 37.51 -10.46 9.25
CA ARG A 175 38.84 -10.74 8.73
C ARG A 175 39.11 -12.23 8.72
N ASN A 176 39.17 -12.83 7.53
CA ASN A 176 39.47 -14.25 7.43
C ASN A 176 40.90 -14.55 7.91
N VAL A 177 41.04 -15.59 8.75
CA VAL A 177 42.31 -16.06 9.30
C VAL A 177 42.54 -17.49 8.77
N PRO A 178 43.42 -17.67 7.77
CA PRO A 178 43.72 -18.99 7.22
C PRO A 178 44.35 -19.90 8.28
N ALA A 179 44.02 -21.19 8.25
CA ALA A 179 44.56 -22.18 9.19
C ALA A 179 46.09 -22.37 9.04
N ASP A 180 46.64 -22.06 7.87
CA ASP A 180 48.04 -22.15 7.49
C ASP A 180 48.78 -20.80 7.56
N SER A 181 48.21 -19.79 8.23
CA SER A 181 48.83 -18.47 8.23
C SER A 181 50.15 -18.46 9.00
N ASN A 182 51.22 -18.00 8.35
CA ASN A 182 52.50 -17.68 9.00
C ASN A 182 52.47 -16.31 9.72
N MET A 183 51.28 -15.86 10.16
CA MET A 183 51.15 -14.54 10.79
C MET A 183 51.89 -14.49 12.13
N PRO A 184 52.49 -13.34 12.49
CA PRO A 184 53.01 -13.13 13.83
C PRO A 184 51.92 -13.38 14.88
N THR A 185 52.29 -13.98 16.01
CA THR A 185 51.36 -14.36 17.09
C THR A 185 50.52 -13.18 17.58
N ASP A 186 51.11 -11.99 17.69
CA ASP A 186 50.42 -10.79 18.14
C ASP A 186 49.36 -10.30 17.14
N GLU A 187 49.66 -10.36 15.84
CA GLU A 187 48.71 -9.99 14.78
C GLU A 187 47.54 -10.98 14.73
N LEU A 188 47.83 -12.27 14.89
CA LEU A 188 46.82 -13.31 14.99
C LEU A 188 45.90 -13.09 16.20
N ALA A 189 46.45 -12.74 17.36
CA ALA A 189 45.68 -12.46 18.57
C ALA A 189 44.76 -11.25 18.38
N ILE A 190 45.24 -10.17 17.76
CA ILE A 190 44.44 -8.97 17.47
C ILE A 190 43.30 -9.32 16.51
N ARG A 191 43.57 -10.03 15.40
CA ARG A 191 42.53 -10.41 14.43
C ARG A 191 41.46 -11.32 15.04
N ASN A 192 41.86 -12.26 15.90
CA ASN A 192 40.92 -13.13 16.60
C ASN A 192 40.06 -12.33 17.59
N ALA A 193 40.65 -11.36 18.30
CA ALA A 193 39.90 -10.47 19.19
C ALA A 193 38.90 -9.59 18.42
N ASP A 194 39.31 -9.01 17.29
CA ASP A 194 38.46 -8.22 16.40
C ASP A 194 37.27 -9.07 15.90
N ASN A 195 37.54 -10.25 15.35
CA ASN A 195 36.51 -11.16 14.85
C ASN A 195 35.54 -11.61 15.95
N ARG A 196 36.05 -11.83 17.16
CA ARG A 196 35.22 -12.18 18.32
C ARG A 196 34.29 -11.02 18.71
N LEU A 197 34.77 -9.78 18.67
CA LEU A 197 33.93 -8.59 18.90
C LEU A 197 32.86 -8.43 17.81
N LEU A 198 33.23 -8.63 16.54
CA LEU A 198 32.27 -8.61 15.43
C LEU A 198 31.21 -9.69 15.60
N PHE A 199 31.60 -10.89 16.02
CA PHE A 199 30.68 -12.00 16.30
C PHE A 199 29.70 -11.70 17.43
N TYR A 200 30.17 -11.10 18.53
CA TYR A 200 29.29 -10.64 19.61
C TYR A 200 28.21 -9.68 19.09
N LYS A 201 28.61 -8.63 18.35
CA LYS A 201 27.66 -7.67 17.75
C LYS A 201 26.69 -8.34 16.77
N PHE A 202 27.19 -9.29 15.99
CA PHE A 202 26.40 -10.02 15.00
C PHE A 202 25.30 -10.86 15.67
N ILE A 203 25.62 -11.59 16.75
CA ILE A 203 24.65 -12.41 17.48
C ILE A 203 23.51 -11.54 18.01
N ASP A 204 23.83 -10.42 18.66
CA ASP A 204 22.82 -9.53 19.23
C ASP A 204 21.86 -8.99 18.16
N LEU A 205 22.39 -8.50 17.04
CA LEU A 205 21.58 -8.04 15.91
C LEU A 205 20.77 -9.17 15.28
N SER A 206 21.33 -10.38 15.23
CA SER A 206 20.65 -11.55 14.69
C SER A 206 19.47 -12.00 15.57
N LYS A 207 19.58 -11.89 16.90
CA LYS A 207 18.48 -12.14 17.83
C LYS A 207 17.35 -11.13 17.61
N LEU A 208 17.70 -9.85 17.55
CA LEU A 208 16.75 -8.78 17.23
C LEU A 208 16.06 -9.01 15.89
N ARG A 209 16.79 -9.44 14.85
CA ARG A 209 16.21 -9.78 13.55
C ARG A 209 15.12 -10.85 13.67
N ALA A 210 15.36 -11.90 14.45
CA ALA A 210 14.40 -12.98 14.65
C ALA A 210 13.14 -12.53 15.43
N GLU A 211 13.29 -11.56 16.33
CA GLU A 211 12.18 -10.94 17.05
C GLU A 211 11.36 -10.05 16.12
N VAL A 212 12.00 -9.14 15.38
CA VAL A 212 11.33 -8.24 14.42
C VAL A 212 10.56 -9.02 13.35
N LEU A 213 11.12 -10.11 12.83
CA LEU A 213 10.39 -10.99 11.90
C LEU A 213 9.11 -11.57 12.53
N GLY A 214 9.15 -11.91 13.82
CA GLY A 214 7.98 -12.39 14.55
C GLY A 214 6.95 -11.28 14.79
N GLU A 215 7.39 -10.09 15.19
CA GLU A 215 6.52 -8.92 15.37
C GLU A 215 5.81 -8.54 14.08
N LEU A 216 6.52 -8.54 12.95
CA LEU A 216 5.95 -8.23 11.64
C LEU A 216 4.83 -9.18 11.21
N VAL A 217 4.89 -10.45 11.63
CA VAL A 217 3.79 -11.41 11.42
C VAL A 217 2.56 -11.01 12.23
N THR A 218 2.74 -10.54 13.47
CA THR A 218 1.64 -10.03 14.30
C THR A 218 1.00 -8.79 13.67
N HIS A 219 1.81 -7.81 13.23
CA HIS A 219 1.28 -6.63 12.56
C HIS A 219 0.57 -6.99 11.25
N ALA A 220 1.12 -7.91 10.44
CA ALA A 220 0.49 -8.37 9.22
C ALA A 220 -0.87 -9.06 9.49
N ASN A 221 -0.96 -9.88 10.56
CA ASN A 221 -2.23 -10.49 10.97
C ASN A 221 -3.28 -9.45 11.37
N ASN A 222 -2.88 -8.40 12.09
CA ASN A 222 -3.79 -7.32 12.48
C ASN A 222 -4.31 -6.57 11.23
N SER A 223 -3.42 -6.23 10.30
CA SER A 223 -3.79 -5.61 9.02
C SER A 223 -4.72 -6.51 8.19
N LEU A 224 -4.45 -7.82 8.14
CA LEU A 224 -5.29 -8.79 7.45
C LEU A 224 -6.70 -8.89 8.04
N GLN A 225 -6.86 -8.81 9.37
CA GLN A 225 -8.19 -8.80 10.00
C GLN A 225 -9.00 -7.57 9.57
N ILE A 226 -8.37 -6.39 9.50
CA ILE A 226 -9.02 -5.16 9.06
C ILE A 226 -9.46 -5.30 7.58
N ILE A 227 -8.59 -5.83 6.72
CA ILE A 227 -8.88 -6.04 5.30
C ILE A 227 -9.97 -7.11 5.12
N ASP A 228 -9.93 -8.20 5.86
CA ASP A 228 -10.91 -9.29 5.80
C ASP A 228 -12.31 -8.84 6.23
N ASN A 229 -12.41 -7.89 7.16
CA ASN A 229 -13.69 -7.29 7.55
C ASN A 229 -14.26 -6.37 6.46
N ARG A 230 -13.40 -5.85 5.56
CA ARG A 230 -13.79 -4.97 4.44
C ARG A 230 -14.11 -5.75 3.18
N LEU A 231 -13.37 -6.83 2.92
CA LEU A 231 -13.64 -7.74 1.82
C LEU A 231 -14.86 -8.61 2.14
N GLY A 232 -15.80 -8.72 1.19
CA GLY A 232 -16.91 -9.67 1.34
C GLY A 232 -16.39 -11.12 1.44
N LYS A 233 -17.18 -12.02 2.04
CA LYS A 233 -16.80 -13.44 2.20
C LYS A 233 -16.41 -14.11 0.88
N ASP A 234 -17.06 -13.75 -0.22
CA ASP A 234 -16.81 -14.33 -1.53
C ASP A 234 -15.52 -13.80 -2.17
N ASP A 235 -15.25 -12.49 -2.08
CA ASP A 235 -14.00 -11.88 -2.58
C ASP A 235 -12.80 -12.35 -1.76
N ARG A 236 -12.95 -12.42 -0.44
CA ARG A 236 -11.96 -13.02 0.48
C ARG A 236 -11.55 -14.41 0.01
N ARG A 237 -12.53 -15.28 -0.23
CA ARG A 237 -12.30 -16.67 -0.64
C ARG A 237 -11.66 -16.76 -2.02
N ARG A 238 -12.08 -15.92 -2.97
CA ARG A 238 -11.46 -15.84 -4.31
C ARG A 238 -9.98 -15.50 -4.21
N ILE A 239 -9.65 -14.46 -3.44
CA ILE A 239 -8.26 -13.99 -3.28
C ILE A 239 -7.40 -15.03 -2.56
N GLU A 240 -7.93 -15.67 -1.50
CA GLU A 240 -7.22 -16.74 -0.79
C GLU A 240 -6.93 -17.95 -1.70
N MET A 241 -7.90 -18.34 -2.53
CA MET A 241 -7.71 -19.41 -3.52
C MET A 241 -6.63 -19.07 -4.54
N ASP A 242 -6.65 -17.85 -5.10
CA ASP A 242 -5.66 -17.41 -6.09
C ASP A 242 -4.26 -17.29 -5.46
N LEU A 243 -4.19 -16.80 -4.22
CA LEU A 243 -2.96 -16.73 -3.44
C LEU A 243 -2.34 -18.09 -3.18
N ILE A 244 -3.17 -19.06 -2.79
CA ILE A 244 -2.69 -20.42 -2.58
C ILE A 244 -2.18 -20.94 -3.91
N ARG A 245 -2.94 -20.88 -5.01
CA ARG A 245 -2.48 -21.36 -6.32
C ARG A 245 -1.13 -20.78 -6.74
N GLU A 246 -0.92 -19.48 -6.56
CA GLU A 246 0.33 -18.83 -6.93
C GLU A 246 1.52 -19.30 -6.06
N ASN A 247 1.28 -19.54 -4.77
CA ASN A 247 2.33 -19.88 -3.81
C ASN A 247 2.45 -21.38 -3.51
N LEU A 248 1.49 -22.20 -3.94
CA LEU A 248 1.45 -23.65 -3.76
C LEU A 248 2.69 -24.33 -4.36
N PRO A 249 3.16 -23.95 -5.57
CA PRO A 249 4.42 -24.46 -6.10
C PRO A 249 5.62 -24.12 -5.20
N ARG A 250 5.64 -22.95 -4.55
CA ARG A 250 6.74 -22.56 -3.63
C ARG A 250 6.67 -23.28 -2.29
N LEU A 251 5.45 -23.59 -1.82
CA LEU A 251 5.23 -24.36 -0.59
C LEU A 251 5.67 -25.83 -0.74
N ILE A 252 5.63 -26.35 -1.98
CA ILE A 252 5.92 -27.75 -2.31
C ILE A 252 7.28 -27.93 -2.98
N ALA A 253 7.83 -26.87 -3.58
CA ALA A 253 9.13 -26.90 -4.26
C ALA A 253 10.24 -27.40 -3.31
N GLY A 254 10.81 -28.55 -3.66
CA GLY A 254 11.95 -29.14 -2.95
C GLY A 254 11.60 -29.85 -1.64
N ARG A 255 10.32 -30.04 -1.32
CA ARG A 255 9.91 -30.88 -0.18
C ARG A 255 8.90 -31.92 -0.65
N ASP A 256 9.24 -33.19 -0.46
CA ASP A 256 8.32 -34.33 -0.58
C ASP A 256 7.37 -34.31 0.64
N LEU A 257 6.55 -33.26 0.74
CA LEU A 257 5.60 -33.09 1.83
C LEU A 257 4.39 -33.98 1.55
N PRO A 258 4.00 -34.88 2.48
CA PRO A 258 2.76 -35.63 2.33
C PRO A 258 1.59 -34.67 2.11
N GLU A 259 0.67 -35.01 1.22
CA GLU A 259 -0.55 -34.22 0.95
C GLU A 259 -1.29 -33.83 2.24
N ALA A 260 -1.26 -34.71 3.25
CA ALA A 260 -1.85 -34.45 4.57
C ALA A 260 -1.19 -33.28 5.33
N MET A 261 0.13 -33.08 5.19
CA MET A 261 0.82 -31.92 5.77
C MET A 261 0.47 -30.63 5.03
N ILE A 262 0.42 -30.68 3.69
CA ILE A 262 0.05 -29.52 2.86
C ILE A 262 -1.38 -29.09 3.21
N LYS A 263 -2.32 -30.06 3.26
CA LYS A 263 -3.71 -29.83 3.68
C LYS A 263 -3.79 -29.20 5.06
N LYS A 264 -3.10 -29.77 6.05
CA LYS A 264 -3.11 -29.25 7.43
C LYS A 264 -2.54 -27.84 7.51
N GLN A 265 -1.50 -27.54 6.74
CA GLN A 265 -0.88 -26.22 6.70
C GLN A 265 -1.83 -25.18 6.06
N ILE A 266 -2.50 -25.54 4.96
CA ILE A 266 -3.54 -24.70 4.34
C ILE A 266 -4.70 -24.46 5.32
N GLU A 267 -5.18 -25.49 6.01
CA GLU A 267 -6.27 -25.37 6.99
C GLU A 267 -5.92 -24.47 8.18
N GLN A 268 -4.70 -24.59 8.69
CA GLN A 268 -4.21 -23.75 9.79
C GLN A 268 -4.05 -22.29 9.38
N GLN A 269 -3.69 -22.05 8.12
CA GLN A 269 -3.38 -20.72 7.61
C GLN A 269 -4.61 -20.01 7.04
N PHE A 270 -5.52 -20.75 6.42
CA PHE A 270 -6.73 -20.21 5.78
C PHE A 270 -7.99 -20.86 6.38
N PRO A 271 -8.32 -20.57 7.65
CA PRO A 271 -9.47 -21.18 8.32
C PRO A 271 -10.82 -20.81 7.67
N SER A 272 -10.84 -19.81 6.80
CA SER A 272 -11.99 -19.40 5.99
C SER A 272 -12.29 -20.34 4.82
N LEU A 273 -11.32 -21.15 4.37
CA LEU A 273 -11.52 -22.07 3.25
C LEU A 273 -12.30 -23.30 3.68
N ARG A 274 -13.25 -23.71 2.83
CA ARG A 274 -14.01 -24.93 3.06
C ARG A 274 -13.19 -26.12 2.59
N GLU A 275 -13.48 -27.30 3.14
CA GLU A 275 -12.80 -28.53 2.75
C GLU A 275 -12.95 -28.87 1.25
N ARG A 276 -14.02 -28.40 0.59
CA ARG A 276 -14.19 -28.51 -0.87
C ARG A 276 -13.17 -27.68 -1.65
N ASP A 277 -12.79 -26.52 -1.11
CA ASP A 277 -11.89 -25.56 -1.75
C ASP A 277 -10.46 -26.07 -1.65
N ILE A 278 -10.13 -26.61 -0.47
CA ILE A 278 -8.85 -27.28 -0.23
C ILE A 278 -8.74 -28.52 -1.13
N ARG A 279 -9.79 -29.32 -1.27
CA ARG A 279 -9.81 -30.44 -2.23
C ARG A 279 -9.55 -30.00 -3.66
N GLN A 280 -10.21 -28.93 -4.12
CA GLN A 280 -9.99 -28.38 -5.45
C GLN A 280 -8.53 -27.92 -5.64
N LEU A 281 -7.94 -27.25 -4.65
CA LEU A 281 -6.53 -26.84 -4.69
C LEU A 281 -5.57 -28.03 -4.76
N MET A 282 -5.88 -29.11 -4.05
CA MET A 282 -5.07 -30.34 -4.06
C MET A 282 -5.20 -31.10 -5.38
N GLU A 283 -6.36 -31.06 -6.05
CA GLU A 283 -6.56 -31.64 -7.39
C GLU A 283 -5.83 -30.85 -8.49
N GLU A 284 -5.61 -29.55 -8.28
CA GLU A 284 -4.85 -28.67 -9.19
C GLU A 284 -3.33 -28.77 -8.99
N LEU A 285 -2.87 -29.48 -7.96
CA LEU A 285 -1.46 -29.81 -7.82
C LEU A 285 -1.00 -30.64 -9.02
N PRO A 286 0.20 -30.41 -9.56
CA PRO A 286 0.81 -31.37 -10.46
C PRO A 286 1.04 -32.65 -9.65
N GLY A 287 0.06 -33.55 -9.67
CA GLY A 287 0.22 -34.90 -9.17
C GLY A 287 1.35 -35.56 -9.96
N ASP A 288 2.18 -36.32 -9.25
CA ASP A 288 3.17 -37.22 -9.82
C ASP A 288 2.59 -37.92 -11.07
N LYS A 289 3.12 -37.53 -12.22
CA LYS A 289 3.20 -38.36 -13.42
C LYS A 289 4.67 -38.68 -13.65
#